data_AF-A0ABD0M7T1-F1
#
_entry.id   AF-A0ABD0M7T1-F1
#
_cell.length_a   1.000
_cell.length_b   1.000
_cell.length_c   1.000
_cell.angle_alpha   90.00
_cell.angle_beta   90.00
_cell.angle_gamma   90.00
#
_symmetry.space_group_name_H-M   'P 1'
#
loop_
_entity.id
_entity.type
_entity.pdbx_description
1 polymer ?
#
loop_
_entity_poly.entity_id
_entity_poly.type
_entity_poly.pdbx_seq_one_letter_code
_entity_poly.pdbx_strand_id
1 'polypeptide(L)'
;MPEGATVEACLGEKVSFQWTFTTADDETVVNTEWYQISGAGEAILAIHSGGHFFRSSETGLKLSFLPNAGIEVSNFTWDDFGLYRVKAKVEQNGVLISISRTVVLSLPDVPVLARGRLETLILPKPVRDVTKGDLHVQLQCGTFVSKGSKPVSVVWMLKSHEWNSQLQGQREVNSNLARKDETLTTAVSRLQRECSALKETETRLTSKVTQMTSEINLLQTEVSVRKESEETLRSEVSHIRSDLEDMKTNILSLTADQGDFRGRLKDHDDGQSNLAGHITKLSTTIQEMMSEYGNLRSEQQTKLGAARKVVAFYVRISADTTTLVARGNLIYDVIVTNIGDGYDSSTGQFTAPVSGMYVFLVNCMAADSLYQELMIILDGQRVAGCVSHRPATKEWDLGTSFLTVHLNAGQRIWTKNWSPSAKQIRGGDWQTFSGFLISADE
;
A
#
# COMPACT_ATOMS: atom_id res chain seq x y z
N MET A 1 -3.95 2.08 -54.34
CA MET A 1 -3.26 3.34 -54.68
C MET A 1 -2.00 3.46 -53.81
N PRO A 2 -0.93 4.11 -54.29
CA PRO A 2 0.24 4.49 -53.49
C PRO A 2 -0.10 5.46 -52.35
N GLU A 3 0.84 5.66 -51.43
CA GLU A 3 0.70 6.70 -50.38
C GLU A 3 0.77 8.10 -50.99
N GLY A 4 -0.14 8.98 -50.57
CA GLY A 4 -0.21 10.36 -51.07
C GLY A 4 -0.62 10.46 -52.54
N ALA A 5 -1.26 9.42 -53.09
CA ALA A 5 -1.71 9.43 -54.47
C ALA A 5 -2.76 10.53 -54.71
N THR A 6 -2.64 11.26 -55.81
CA THR A 6 -3.64 12.24 -56.24
C THR A 6 -4.67 11.59 -57.15
N VAL A 7 -5.94 11.88 -56.92
CA VAL A 7 -7.07 11.49 -57.78
C VAL A 7 -7.79 12.76 -58.19
N GLU A 8 -7.82 13.02 -59.49
CA GLU A 8 -8.46 14.19 -60.08
C GLU A 8 -9.93 13.90 -60.40
N ALA A 9 -10.84 14.84 -60.12
CA ALA A 9 -12.27 14.65 -60.43
C ALA A 9 -13.06 15.96 -60.63
N CYS A 10 -14.10 15.88 -61.46
CA CYS A 10 -15.13 16.91 -61.63
C CYS A 10 -16.23 16.84 -60.56
N LEU A 11 -16.83 17.97 -60.22
CA LEU A 11 -18.09 17.98 -59.46
C LEU A 11 -19.17 17.14 -60.16
N GLY A 12 -19.82 16.27 -59.40
CA GLY A 12 -20.86 15.35 -59.89
C GLY A 12 -20.34 14.02 -60.44
N GLU A 13 -19.02 13.83 -60.55
CA GLU A 13 -18.45 12.51 -60.85
C GLU A 13 -18.49 11.56 -59.63
N LYS A 14 -18.17 10.29 -59.90
CA LYS A 14 -17.93 9.26 -58.88
C LYS A 14 -16.46 8.92 -58.87
N VAL A 15 -15.86 8.92 -57.69
CA VAL A 15 -14.42 8.73 -57.50
C VAL A 15 -14.19 7.53 -56.61
N SER A 16 -13.38 6.57 -57.06
CA SER A 16 -13.03 5.38 -56.28
C SER A 16 -11.65 5.50 -55.68
N PHE A 17 -11.55 5.70 -54.37
CA PHE A 17 -10.30 5.56 -53.64
C PHE A 17 -10.06 4.08 -53.36
N GLN A 18 -9.31 3.43 -54.24
CA GLN A 18 -9.00 2.01 -54.15
C GLN A 18 -7.67 1.80 -53.45
N TRP A 19 -7.69 1.10 -52.31
CA TRP A 19 -6.48 0.62 -51.65
C TRP A 19 -6.34 -0.90 -51.76
N THR A 20 -5.13 -1.37 -51.57
CA THR A 20 -4.73 -2.77 -51.70
C THR A 20 -3.64 -3.02 -50.68
N PHE A 21 -4.00 -3.74 -49.62
CA PHE A 21 -3.07 -4.33 -48.67
C PHE A 21 -3.19 -5.85 -48.79
N THR A 22 -2.11 -6.54 -48.47
CA THR A 22 -2.05 -8.01 -48.37
C THR A 22 -1.74 -8.34 -46.92
N THR A 23 -2.64 -9.05 -46.25
CA THR A 23 -2.38 -9.62 -44.92
C THR A 23 -1.56 -10.90 -45.05
N ALA A 24 -0.72 -11.19 -44.06
CA ALA A 24 -0.12 -12.52 -43.88
C ALA A 24 -1.17 -13.54 -43.39
N ASP A 25 -0.82 -14.83 -43.39
CA ASP A 25 -1.71 -15.92 -42.95
C ASP A 25 -2.09 -15.82 -41.44
N ASP A 26 -1.30 -15.09 -40.64
CA ASP A 26 -1.50 -14.83 -39.20
C ASP A 26 -2.11 -13.46 -38.88
N GLU A 27 -2.48 -12.68 -39.90
CA GLU A 27 -3.03 -11.32 -39.76
C GLU A 27 -4.53 -11.28 -40.12
N THR A 28 -5.35 -10.63 -39.28
CA THR A 28 -6.78 -10.42 -39.56
C THR A 28 -7.16 -8.94 -39.50
N VAL A 29 -7.96 -8.46 -40.45
CA VAL A 29 -8.42 -7.06 -40.45
C VAL A 29 -9.69 -6.93 -39.62
N VAL A 30 -9.58 -6.23 -38.50
CA VAL A 30 -10.67 -6.04 -37.52
C VAL A 30 -11.65 -4.95 -37.98
N ASN A 31 -11.12 -3.81 -38.44
CA ASN A 31 -11.91 -2.78 -39.10
C ASN A 31 -11.09 -1.92 -40.06
N THR A 32 -11.80 -1.13 -40.87
CA THR A 32 -11.21 -0.08 -41.69
C THR A 32 -12.02 1.20 -41.55
N GLU A 33 -11.34 2.32 -41.35
CA GLU A 33 -11.91 3.62 -41.00
C GLU A 33 -11.44 4.67 -42.01
N TRP A 34 -12.37 5.42 -42.59
CA TRP A 34 -12.11 6.50 -43.53
C TRP A 34 -12.34 7.87 -42.88
N TYR A 35 -11.42 8.80 -43.13
CA TYR A 35 -11.40 10.15 -42.59
C TYR A 35 -11.16 11.17 -43.70
N GLN A 36 -11.74 12.36 -43.54
CA GLN A 36 -11.38 13.57 -44.28
C GLN A 36 -10.53 14.44 -43.37
N ILE A 37 -9.44 14.98 -43.90
CA ILE A 37 -8.49 15.81 -43.15
C ILE A 37 -8.67 17.25 -43.61
N SER A 38 -9.17 18.08 -42.70
CA SER A 38 -9.32 19.52 -42.90
C SER A 38 -8.43 20.30 -41.92
N GLY A 39 -8.40 21.62 -42.04
CA GLY A 39 -7.71 22.48 -41.07
C GLY A 39 -8.26 22.39 -39.63
N ALA A 40 -9.45 21.80 -39.43
CA ALA A 40 -10.06 21.59 -38.13
C ALA A 40 -9.74 20.22 -37.49
N GLY A 41 -9.11 19.28 -38.23
CA GLY A 41 -8.76 17.95 -37.74
C GLY A 41 -9.17 16.81 -38.68
N GLU A 42 -9.26 15.60 -38.14
CA GLU A 42 -9.75 14.41 -38.86
C GLU A 42 -11.25 14.20 -38.59
N ALA A 43 -12.10 14.42 -39.61
CA ALA A 43 -13.52 14.09 -39.56
C ALA A 43 -13.76 12.66 -40.05
N ILE A 44 -14.49 11.84 -39.29
CA ILE A 44 -14.76 10.45 -39.68
C ILE A 44 -15.88 10.36 -40.72
N LEU A 45 -15.62 9.66 -41.82
CA LEU A 45 -16.53 9.53 -42.96
C LEU A 45 -17.31 8.21 -42.91
N ALA A 46 -16.59 7.11 -42.70
CA ALA A 46 -17.17 5.77 -42.72
C ALA A 46 -16.30 4.75 -41.99
N ILE A 47 -16.93 3.67 -41.52
CA ILE A 47 -16.28 2.52 -40.89
C ILE A 47 -16.80 1.24 -41.54
N HIS A 48 -15.91 0.32 -41.91
CA HIS A 48 -16.27 -1.04 -42.25
C HIS A 48 -15.73 -2.01 -41.18
N SER A 49 -16.61 -2.77 -40.53
CA SER A 49 -16.23 -3.78 -39.53
C SER A 49 -17.27 -4.90 -39.50
N GLY A 50 -16.82 -6.14 -39.29
CA GLY A 50 -17.70 -7.31 -39.22
C GLY A 50 -18.56 -7.56 -40.47
N GLY A 51 -18.13 -7.07 -41.65
CA GLY A 51 -18.92 -7.13 -42.90
C GLY A 51 -20.01 -6.05 -43.03
N HIS A 52 -20.12 -5.13 -42.07
CA HIS A 52 -21.07 -4.01 -42.10
C HIS A 52 -20.36 -2.70 -42.43
N PHE A 53 -21.00 -1.88 -43.26
CA PHE A 53 -20.52 -0.54 -43.64
C PHE A 53 -21.38 0.56 -43.02
N PHE A 54 -20.79 1.32 -42.12
CA PHE A 54 -21.39 2.45 -41.41
C PHE A 54 -20.87 3.75 -42.02
N ARG A 55 -21.75 4.74 -42.18
CA ARG A 55 -21.42 6.07 -42.72
C ARG A 55 -21.76 7.13 -41.67
N SER A 56 -20.93 8.15 -41.56
CA SER A 56 -21.23 9.31 -40.72
C SER A 56 -22.45 10.06 -41.28
N SER A 57 -23.36 10.45 -40.40
CA SER A 57 -24.52 11.29 -40.73
C SER A 57 -24.15 12.76 -40.99
N GLU A 58 -22.94 13.16 -40.64
CA GLU A 58 -22.46 14.55 -40.72
C GLU A 58 -21.93 14.91 -42.11
N THR A 59 -21.71 13.91 -42.98
CA THR A 59 -21.15 14.11 -44.32
C THR A 59 -22.25 14.29 -45.36
N GLY A 60 -22.17 15.35 -46.18
CA GLY A 60 -22.99 15.48 -47.40
C GLY A 60 -22.60 14.48 -48.52
N LEU A 61 -21.50 13.77 -48.33
CA LEU A 61 -20.93 12.80 -49.26
C LEU A 61 -21.78 11.52 -49.37
N LYS A 62 -22.03 11.08 -50.60
CA LYS A 62 -22.63 9.79 -50.88
C LYS A 62 -21.54 8.73 -51.03
N LEU A 63 -21.30 8.01 -49.94
CA LEU A 63 -20.27 6.98 -49.80
C LEU A 63 -20.81 5.56 -50.04
N SER A 64 -19.99 4.70 -50.65
CA SER A 64 -20.20 3.24 -50.73
C SER A 64 -18.87 2.48 -50.59
N PHE A 65 -18.90 1.37 -49.85
CA PHE A 65 -17.73 0.50 -49.65
C PHE A 65 -17.29 -0.19 -50.94
N LEU A 66 -15.97 -0.33 -51.12
CA LEU A 66 -15.34 -1.18 -52.13
C LEU A 66 -14.42 -2.19 -51.41
N PRO A 67 -14.11 -3.35 -52.02
CA PRO A 67 -13.18 -4.32 -51.44
C PRO A 67 -11.81 -3.72 -51.07
N ASN A 68 -11.05 -4.42 -50.21
CA ASN A 68 -9.68 -4.03 -49.80
C ASN A 68 -9.59 -2.64 -49.16
N ALA A 69 -10.59 -2.30 -48.32
CA ALA A 69 -10.77 -0.99 -47.68
C ALA A 69 -10.98 0.19 -48.64
N GLY A 70 -11.32 -0.05 -49.91
CA GLY A 70 -11.65 1.04 -50.83
C GLY A 70 -12.99 1.72 -50.50
N ILE A 71 -13.19 2.92 -51.03
CA ILE A 71 -14.45 3.66 -50.93
C ILE A 71 -14.75 4.38 -52.25
N GLU A 72 -16.00 4.34 -52.70
CA GLU A 72 -16.51 5.22 -53.75
C GLU A 72 -17.14 6.45 -53.10
N VAL A 73 -16.68 7.63 -53.50
CA VAL A 73 -17.17 8.94 -53.07
C VAL A 73 -17.90 9.59 -54.24
N SER A 74 -19.06 10.19 -53.96
CA SER A 74 -19.87 10.91 -54.95
C SER A 74 -20.70 12.00 -54.28
N ASN A 75 -21.26 12.93 -55.07
CA ASN A 75 -21.99 14.09 -54.56
C ASN A 75 -21.16 15.01 -53.64
N PHE A 76 -19.86 15.11 -53.93
CA PHE A 76 -18.94 16.03 -53.25
C PHE A 76 -19.07 17.46 -53.81
N THR A 77 -18.73 18.44 -52.97
CA THR A 77 -18.77 19.88 -53.21
C THR A 77 -17.36 20.46 -53.34
N TRP A 78 -17.22 21.78 -53.46
CA TRP A 78 -15.89 22.44 -53.51
C TRP A 78 -15.11 22.31 -52.20
N ASP A 79 -15.79 22.28 -51.05
CA ASP A 79 -15.16 22.17 -49.73
C ASP A 79 -14.71 20.74 -49.41
N ASP A 80 -15.13 19.77 -50.23
CA ASP A 80 -14.80 18.35 -50.07
C ASP A 80 -13.47 17.94 -50.75
N PHE A 81 -12.88 18.82 -51.56
CA PHE A 81 -11.55 18.60 -52.13
C PHE A 81 -10.47 18.73 -51.06
N GLY A 82 -9.49 17.84 -51.06
CA GLY A 82 -8.47 17.80 -50.02
C GLY A 82 -7.95 16.39 -49.72
N LEU A 83 -7.43 16.22 -48.51
CA LEU A 83 -6.74 15.01 -48.09
C LEU A 83 -7.70 14.04 -47.40
N TYR A 84 -7.76 12.81 -47.89
CA TYR A 84 -8.51 11.71 -47.30
C TYR A 84 -7.53 10.67 -46.73
N ARG A 85 -7.91 10.00 -45.65
CA ARG A 85 -7.08 8.99 -44.97
C ARG A 85 -7.89 7.74 -44.68
N VAL A 86 -7.33 6.58 -45.01
CA VAL A 86 -7.80 5.27 -44.56
C VAL A 86 -6.89 4.76 -43.45
N LYS A 87 -7.48 4.19 -42.41
CA LYS A 87 -6.79 3.46 -41.34
C LYS A 87 -7.37 2.04 -41.29
N ALA A 88 -6.54 1.02 -41.51
CA ALA A 88 -6.91 -0.37 -41.23
C ALA A 88 -6.35 -0.77 -39.87
N LYS A 89 -7.17 -1.42 -39.03
CA LYS A 89 -6.73 -2.07 -37.80
C LYS A 89 -6.58 -3.56 -38.07
N VAL A 90 -5.36 -4.05 -37.94
CA VAL A 90 -4.96 -5.44 -38.20
C VAL A 90 -4.57 -6.06 -36.85
N GLU A 91 -5.13 -7.21 -36.53
CA GLU A 91 -4.72 -8.01 -35.39
C GLU A 91 -3.71 -9.06 -35.86
N GLN A 92 -2.54 -9.09 -35.20
CA GLN A 92 -1.50 -10.09 -35.41
C GLN A 92 -1.04 -10.61 -34.05
N ASN A 93 -1.12 -11.92 -33.81
CA ASN A 93 -0.73 -12.57 -32.55
C ASN A 93 -1.33 -11.91 -31.28
N GLY A 94 -2.57 -11.42 -31.36
CA GLY A 94 -3.27 -10.74 -30.25
C GLY A 94 -2.86 -9.27 -30.03
N VAL A 95 -2.06 -8.68 -30.94
CA VAL A 95 -1.67 -7.27 -30.92
C VAL A 95 -2.37 -6.53 -32.06
N LEU A 96 -3.02 -5.41 -31.74
CA LEU A 96 -3.66 -4.52 -32.71
C LEU A 96 -2.66 -3.50 -33.27
N ILE A 97 -2.38 -3.62 -34.56
CA ILE A 97 -1.52 -2.73 -35.35
C ILE A 97 -2.41 -1.85 -36.24
N SER A 98 -2.13 -0.55 -36.34
CA SER A 98 -2.83 0.34 -37.27
C SER A 98 -1.96 0.74 -38.44
N ILE A 99 -2.41 0.42 -39.66
CA ILE A 99 -1.77 0.81 -40.91
C ILE A 99 -2.62 1.94 -41.51
N SER A 100 -2.01 3.08 -41.78
CA SER A 100 -2.70 4.21 -42.41
C SER A 100 -2.13 4.55 -43.79
N ARG A 101 -3.00 5.05 -44.66
CA ARG A 101 -2.64 5.61 -45.97
C ARG A 101 -3.46 6.85 -46.30
N THR A 102 -2.91 7.74 -47.12
CA THR A 102 -3.55 8.97 -47.57
C THR A 102 -3.71 9.04 -49.10
N VAL A 103 -4.76 9.75 -49.54
CA VAL A 103 -5.08 10.03 -50.94
C VAL A 103 -5.59 11.48 -51.02
N VAL A 104 -5.18 12.22 -52.06
CA VAL A 104 -5.62 13.61 -52.29
C VAL A 104 -6.69 13.61 -53.36
N LEU A 105 -7.87 14.13 -53.05
CA LEU A 105 -8.87 14.50 -54.05
C LEU A 105 -8.56 15.92 -54.54
N SER A 106 -8.08 16.06 -55.77
CA SER A 106 -7.79 17.35 -56.38
C SER A 106 -8.71 17.64 -57.56
N LEU A 107 -8.73 18.90 -57.97
CA LEU A 107 -9.24 19.27 -59.29
C LEU A 107 -8.24 18.82 -60.36
N PRO A 108 -8.71 18.48 -61.57
CA PRO A 108 -7.83 18.32 -62.72
C PRO A 108 -7.04 19.60 -63.01
N ASP A 109 -5.79 19.44 -63.45
CA ASP A 109 -4.96 20.57 -63.87
C ASP A 109 -5.66 21.47 -64.92
N VAL A 110 -5.48 22.78 -64.77
CA VAL A 110 -6.14 23.77 -65.64
C VAL A 110 -5.65 23.63 -67.09
N PRO A 111 -6.54 23.48 -68.09
CA PRO A 111 -6.13 23.38 -69.49
C PRO A 111 -5.37 24.64 -69.93
N VAL A 112 -4.09 24.45 -70.26
CA VAL A 112 -3.16 25.55 -70.57
C VAL A 112 -3.53 26.23 -71.89
N LEU A 113 -3.54 27.57 -71.89
CA LEU A 113 -3.83 28.39 -73.08
C LEU A 113 -2.74 28.26 -74.16
N ALA A 114 -2.87 27.29 -75.05
CA ALA A 114 -2.04 27.18 -76.24
C ALA A 114 -2.33 28.35 -77.21
N ARG A 115 -1.34 29.23 -77.43
CA ARG A 115 -1.37 30.32 -78.43
C ARG A 115 -2.59 31.27 -78.31
N GLY A 116 -3.10 31.46 -77.08
CA GLY A 116 -4.23 32.37 -76.83
C GLY A 116 -5.60 31.83 -77.25
N ARG A 117 -5.72 30.52 -77.53
CA ARG A 117 -7.00 29.81 -77.62
C ARG A 117 -7.10 28.79 -76.49
N LEU A 118 -8.32 28.58 -75.99
CA LEU A 118 -8.62 27.51 -75.06
C LEU A 118 -8.86 26.24 -75.87
N GLU A 119 -7.92 25.30 -75.86
CA GLU A 119 -8.13 23.95 -76.39
C GLU A 119 -8.83 23.13 -75.29
N THR A 120 -10.12 22.87 -75.49
CA THR A 120 -11.00 22.18 -74.54
C THR A 120 -11.86 21.18 -75.30
N LEU A 121 -12.05 19.98 -74.73
CA LEU A 121 -12.92 18.96 -75.30
C LEU A 121 -14.37 19.25 -74.94
N ILE A 122 -15.24 19.42 -75.95
CA ILE A 122 -16.69 19.60 -75.74
C ILE A 122 -17.29 18.22 -75.42
N LEU A 123 -17.92 18.07 -74.25
CA LEU A 123 -18.65 16.86 -73.90
C LEU A 123 -19.97 16.80 -74.72
N PRO A 124 -20.25 15.71 -75.47
CA PRO A 124 -20.98 15.83 -76.75
C PRO A 124 -22.52 15.75 -76.65
N LYS A 125 -23.15 16.25 -75.59
CA LYS A 125 -24.62 16.27 -75.47
C LYS A 125 -25.15 17.64 -75.02
N PRO A 126 -25.87 18.38 -75.89
CA PRO A 126 -26.59 19.59 -75.48
C PRO A 126 -27.63 19.26 -74.40
N VAL A 127 -27.64 20.04 -73.32
CA VAL A 127 -28.61 19.90 -72.24
C VAL A 127 -29.69 20.96 -72.45
N ARG A 128 -30.96 20.54 -72.37
CA ARG A 128 -32.11 21.44 -72.52
C ARG A 128 -32.55 21.98 -71.16
N ASP A 129 -32.62 23.29 -71.01
CA ASP A 129 -33.20 23.92 -69.81
C ASP A 129 -34.70 23.58 -69.77
N VAL A 130 -35.10 22.81 -68.75
CA VAL A 130 -36.48 22.30 -68.61
C VAL A 130 -37.47 23.41 -68.22
N THR A 131 -36.98 24.53 -67.70
CA THR A 131 -37.79 25.70 -67.28
C THR A 131 -37.88 26.79 -68.35
N LYS A 132 -36.88 26.94 -69.22
CA LYS A 132 -36.81 28.01 -70.24
C LYS A 132 -36.93 27.50 -71.68
N GLY A 133 -36.63 26.22 -71.92
CA GLY A 133 -36.72 25.57 -73.22
C GLY A 133 -35.48 25.65 -74.10
N ASP A 134 -34.50 26.47 -73.70
CA ASP A 134 -33.25 26.75 -74.43
C ASP A 134 -32.23 25.59 -74.37
N LEU A 135 -31.30 25.57 -75.33
CA LEU A 135 -30.21 24.60 -75.44
C LEU A 135 -28.90 25.19 -74.94
N HIS A 136 -28.24 24.48 -74.03
CA HIS A 136 -26.92 24.87 -73.49
C HIS A 136 -25.88 23.76 -73.66
N VAL A 137 -24.59 24.17 -73.62
CA VAL A 137 -23.42 23.29 -73.74
C VAL A 137 -22.56 23.39 -72.47
N GLN A 138 -21.87 22.31 -72.13
CA GLN A 138 -21.03 22.20 -70.93
C GLN A 138 -19.56 21.95 -71.33
N LEU A 139 -18.64 22.65 -70.65
CA LEU A 139 -17.19 22.48 -70.81
C LEU A 139 -16.63 21.61 -69.67
N GLN A 140 -15.46 21.01 -69.90
CA GLN A 140 -14.71 20.24 -68.89
C GLN A 140 -14.35 21.11 -67.67
N CYS A 141 -14.33 20.53 -66.47
CA CYS A 141 -14.17 21.30 -65.23
C CYS A 141 -12.75 21.85 -65.05
N GLY A 142 -12.67 23.01 -64.40
CA GLY A 142 -11.42 23.69 -64.05
C GLY A 142 -11.69 25.11 -63.53
N THR A 143 -10.67 25.76 -62.98
CA THR A 143 -10.81 27.09 -62.38
C THR A 143 -10.66 28.20 -63.44
N PHE A 144 -11.77 28.58 -64.08
CA PHE A 144 -11.77 29.57 -65.16
C PHE A 144 -11.73 31.03 -64.66
N VAL A 145 -10.53 31.58 -64.44
CA VAL A 145 -10.36 32.99 -64.05
C VAL A 145 -10.34 33.91 -65.29
N SER A 146 -11.52 34.31 -65.77
CA SER A 146 -11.64 35.34 -66.81
C SER A 146 -11.63 36.75 -66.23
N LYS A 147 -10.52 37.48 -66.34
CA LYS A 147 -10.51 38.94 -66.15
C LYS A 147 -10.97 39.65 -67.43
N GLY A 148 -12.29 39.76 -67.57
CA GLY A 148 -12.93 40.55 -68.62
C GLY A 148 -14.18 39.90 -69.17
N SER A 149 -15.20 40.71 -69.44
CA SER A 149 -16.41 40.31 -70.14
C SER A 149 -16.14 40.11 -71.62
N LYS A 150 -15.81 38.89 -72.02
CA LYS A 150 -16.04 38.43 -73.40
C LYS A 150 -17.30 37.55 -73.41
N PRO A 151 -18.37 37.93 -74.13
CA PRO A 151 -19.51 37.04 -74.29
C PRO A 151 -19.08 35.87 -75.18
N VAL A 152 -19.27 34.63 -74.70
CA VAL A 152 -19.26 33.46 -75.57
C VAL A 152 -20.58 33.48 -76.33
N SER A 153 -20.58 34.09 -77.53
CA SER A 153 -21.76 34.19 -78.38
C SER A 153 -21.96 32.90 -79.17
N VAL A 154 -22.98 32.11 -78.80
CA VAL A 154 -23.45 31.00 -79.65
C VAL A 154 -24.32 31.59 -80.76
N VAL A 155 -23.89 31.41 -82.02
CA VAL A 155 -24.60 31.95 -83.18
C VAL A 155 -25.64 30.94 -83.68
N TRP A 156 -26.91 31.33 -83.63
CA TRP A 156 -28.04 30.59 -84.19
C TRP A 156 -28.61 31.36 -85.40
N MET A 157 -28.93 30.71 -86.53
CA MET A 157 -29.38 31.37 -87.76
C MET A 157 -30.78 30.90 -88.23
N LEU A 158 -31.74 31.83 -88.34
CA LEU A 158 -33.08 31.68 -88.95
C LEU A 158 -33.48 33.01 -89.67
N LYS A 159 -34.33 32.97 -90.72
CA LYS A 159 -34.59 34.08 -91.68
C LYS A 159 -36.04 34.65 -91.64
N SER A 160 -36.19 36.00 -91.66
CA SER A 160 -37.16 36.90 -92.40
C SER A 160 -38.66 36.52 -92.64
N HIS A 161 -39.67 37.41 -92.80
CA HIS A 161 -39.75 38.89 -92.98
C HIS A 161 -41.15 39.50 -92.58
N GLU A 162 -41.30 40.83 -92.68
CA GLU A 162 -42.54 41.66 -92.56
C GLU A 162 -43.48 41.64 -93.81
N TRP A 163 -44.78 42.00 -93.68
CA TRP A 163 -45.45 43.23 -94.22
C TRP A 163 -47.01 43.25 -94.06
N ASN A 164 -47.69 44.29 -94.59
CA ASN A 164 -48.85 44.94 -93.97
C ASN A 164 -50.02 45.35 -94.91
N SER A 165 -51.23 45.53 -94.35
CA SER A 165 -52.36 46.41 -94.75
C SER A 165 -53.18 46.21 -96.06
N GLN A 166 -54.53 46.32 -95.96
CA GLN A 166 -55.31 47.45 -96.52
C GLN A 166 -56.79 47.47 -96.02
N LEU A 167 -57.49 48.59 -96.24
CA LEU A 167 -58.68 49.02 -95.48
C LEU A 167 -59.68 49.82 -96.34
N GLN A 168 -61.00 49.58 -96.20
CA GLN A 168 -62.06 50.62 -96.27
C GLN A 168 -63.46 50.05 -95.93
N GLY A 169 -64.15 50.63 -94.94
CA GLY A 169 -65.52 50.19 -94.56
C GLY A 169 -66.01 50.66 -93.18
N GLN A 170 -65.71 51.90 -92.77
CA GLN A 170 -65.64 52.24 -91.34
C GLN A 170 -66.33 53.57 -90.98
N ARG A 171 -67.67 53.57 -90.90
CA ARG A 171 -68.46 54.66 -90.27
C ARG A 171 -69.59 54.17 -89.36
N GLU A 172 -70.36 53.14 -89.72
CA GLU A 172 -71.44 52.59 -88.85
C GLU A 172 -70.95 51.80 -87.64
N VAL A 173 -69.72 51.28 -87.69
CA VAL A 173 -69.07 50.58 -86.57
C VAL A 173 -68.90 51.51 -85.35
N ASN A 174 -68.74 52.81 -85.56
CA ASN A 174 -68.26 53.74 -84.52
C ASN A 174 -69.29 54.09 -83.43
N SER A 175 -70.60 54.13 -83.75
CA SER A 175 -71.64 54.50 -82.76
C SER A 175 -71.95 53.36 -81.78
N ASN A 176 -71.98 52.12 -82.27
CA ASN A 176 -72.09 50.92 -81.44
C ASN A 176 -70.80 50.63 -80.67
N LEU A 177 -69.64 51.09 -81.15
CA LEU A 177 -68.40 51.12 -80.37
C LEU A 177 -68.54 52.06 -79.17
N ALA A 178 -68.89 53.33 -79.38
CA ALA A 178 -68.94 54.35 -78.32
C ALA A 178 -69.83 53.95 -77.13
N ARG A 179 -70.99 53.33 -77.37
CA ARG A 179 -71.90 52.90 -76.29
C ARG A 179 -71.41 51.67 -75.52
N LYS A 180 -70.65 50.79 -76.19
CA LYS A 180 -69.90 49.70 -75.53
C LYS A 180 -68.70 50.24 -74.76
N ASP A 181 -68.06 51.30 -75.26
CA ASP A 181 -66.89 51.93 -74.66
C ASP A 181 -67.22 52.57 -73.30
N GLU A 182 -68.38 53.23 -73.19
CA GLU A 182 -68.87 53.82 -71.93
C GLU A 182 -69.19 52.75 -70.85
N THR A 183 -69.79 51.63 -71.27
CA THR A 183 -70.04 50.48 -70.37
C THR A 183 -68.77 49.71 -70.02
N LEU A 184 -67.80 49.61 -70.95
CA LEU A 184 -66.44 49.15 -70.65
C LEU A 184 -65.78 50.05 -69.61
N THR A 185 -65.87 51.37 -69.77
CA THR A 185 -65.22 52.37 -68.91
C THR A 185 -65.72 52.29 -67.47
N THR A 186 -67.03 52.08 -67.26
CA THR A 186 -67.59 51.86 -65.91
C THR A 186 -67.18 50.51 -65.32
N ALA A 187 -67.13 49.44 -66.13
CA ALA A 187 -66.65 48.13 -65.69
C ALA A 187 -65.16 48.16 -65.30
N VAL A 188 -64.33 48.77 -66.14
CA VAL A 188 -62.89 49.03 -65.87
C VAL A 188 -62.74 49.83 -64.58
N SER A 189 -63.51 50.91 -64.38
CA SER A 189 -63.46 51.74 -63.17
C SER A 189 -63.90 51.01 -61.89
N ARG A 190 -64.67 49.92 -62.00
CA ARG A 190 -65.00 49.02 -60.88
C ARG A 190 -63.87 48.02 -60.63
N LEU A 191 -63.40 47.35 -61.67
CA LEU A 191 -62.26 46.43 -61.60
C LEU A 191 -60.98 47.12 -61.09
N GLN A 192 -60.76 48.39 -61.44
CA GLN A 192 -59.63 49.20 -60.94
C GLN A 192 -59.66 49.31 -59.41
N ARG A 193 -60.85 49.54 -58.83
CA ARG A 193 -61.04 49.64 -57.37
C ARG A 193 -60.93 48.28 -56.67
N GLU A 194 -61.48 47.23 -57.27
CA GLU A 194 -61.33 45.86 -56.77
C GLU A 194 -59.86 45.41 -56.79
N CYS A 195 -59.12 45.70 -57.87
CA CYS A 195 -57.67 45.50 -57.95
C CYS A 195 -56.89 46.34 -56.93
N SER A 196 -57.32 47.59 -56.66
CA SER A 196 -56.66 48.45 -55.65
C SER A 196 -56.81 47.87 -54.25
N ALA A 197 -58.02 47.46 -53.87
CA ALA A 197 -58.29 46.82 -52.58
C ALA A 197 -57.55 45.47 -52.44
N LEU A 198 -57.51 44.67 -53.52
CA LEU A 198 -56.71 43.45 -53.55
C LEU A 198 -55.22 43.74 -53.35
N LYS A 199 -54.67 44.77 -54.01
CA LYS A 199 -53.26 45.20 -53.84
C LYS A 199 -52.94 45.58 -52.39
N GLU A 200 -53.86 46.26 -51.71
CA GLU A 200 -53.71 46.61 -50.29
C GLU A 200 -53.79 45.39 -49.36
N THR A 201 -54.66 44.41 -49.67
CA THR A 201 -54.65 43.13 -48.93
C THR A 201 -53.41 42.30 -49.18
N GLU A 202 -52.87 42.32 -50.40
CA GLU A 202 -51.60 41.68 -50.78
C GLU A 202 -50.45 42.27 -49.98
N THR A 203 -50.27 43.59 -49.96
CA THR A 203 -49.18 44.23 -49.18
C THR A 203 -49.28 43.94 -47.68
N ARG A 204 -50.49 43.92 -47.12
CA ARG A 204 -50.72 43.55 -45.71
C ARG A 204 -50.42 42.07 -45.42
N LEU A 205 -50.69 41.16 -46.36
CA LEU A 205 -50.31 39.76 -46.24
C LEU A 205 -48.79 39.60 -46.37
N THR A 206 -48.15 40.30 -47.31
CA THR A 206 -46.68 40.34 -47.44
C THR A 206 -46.02 40.80 -46.14
N SER A 207 -46.51 41.88 -45.51
CA SER A 207 -45.93 42.38 -44.25
C SER A 207 -46.05 41.38 -43.10
N LYS A 208 -47.18 40.66 -42.99
CA LYS A 208 -47.34 39.57 -42.02
C LYS A 208 -46.43 38.38 -42.30
N VAL A 209 -46.27 38.00 -43.57
CA VAL A 209 -45.34 36.93 -43.96
C VAL A 209 -43.91 37.32 -43.59
N THR A 210 -43.46 38.55 -43.90
CA THR A 210 -42.12 39.01 -43.50
C THR A 210 -41.92 39.03 -41.98
N GLN A 211 -42.95 39.40 -41.21
CA GLN A 211 -42.89 39.33 -39.74
C GLN A 211 -42.74 37.89 -39.26
N MET A 212 -43.61 36.97 -39.70
CA MET A 212 -43.53 35.55 -39.33
C MET A 212 -42.20 34.92 -39.75
N THR A 213 -41.65 35.28 -40.90
CA THR A 213 -40.29 34.86 -41.30
C THR A 213 -39.22 35.35 -40.33
N SER A 214 -39.31 36.60 -39.86
CA SER A 214 -38.35 37.11 -38.85
C SER A 214 -38.49 36.42 -37.49
N GLU A 215 -39.71 36.11 -37.06
CA GLU A 215 -39.97 35.36 -35.82
C GLU A 215 -39.48 33.90 -35.92
N ILE A 216 -39.69 33.24 -37.07
CA ILE A 216 -39.17 31.90 -37.34
C ILE A 216 -37.64 31.88 -37.30
N ASN A 217 -36.98 32.88 -37.92
CA ASN A 217 -35.51 32.98 -37.90
C ASN A 217 -34.98 33.17 -36.48
N LEU A 218 -35.66 33.97 -35.63
CA LEU A 218 -35.29 34.14 -34.22
C LEU A 218 -35.47 32.83 -33.42
N LEU A 219 -36.58 32.13 -33.61
CA LEU A 219 -36.80 30.84 -32.95
C LEU A 219 -35.78 29.78 -33.41
N GLN A 220 -35.34 29.82 -34.67
CA GLN A 220 -34.26 28.96 -35.17
C GLN A 220 -32.93 29.26 -34.48
N THR A 221 -32.56 30.54 -34.27
CA THR A 221 -31.32 30.87 -33.53
C THR A 221 -31.40 30.47 -32.06
N GLU A 222 -32.53 30.70 -31.38
CA GLU A 222 -32.73 30.24 -30.00
C GLU A 222 -32.64 28.71 -29.86
N VAL A 223 -33.19 27.95 -30.82
CA VAL A 223 -33.10 26.49 -30.84
C VAL A 223 -31.66 26.01 -31.06
N SER A 224 -30.88 26.66 -31.93
CA SER A 224 -29.46 26.33 -32.12
C SER A 224 -28.65 26.55 -30.84
N VAL A 225 -28.78 27.71 -30.20
CA VAL A 225 -28.08 28.00 -28.92
C VAL A 225 -28.49 27.02 -27.82
N ARG A 226 -29.77 26.63 -27.75
CA ARG A 226 -30.22 25.61 -26.79
C ARG A 226 -29.60 24.24 -27.05
N LYS A 227 -29.44 23.82 -28.32
CA LYS A 227 -28.76 22.56 -28.67
C LYS A 227 -27.30 22.56 -28.21
N GLU A 228 -26.56 23.63 -28.49
CA GLU A 228 -25.16 23.79 -28.03
C GLU A 228 -25.06 23.71 -26.50
N SER A 229 -26.00 24.32 -25.77
CA SER A 229 -26.06 24.22 -24.31
C SER A 229 -26.42 22.82 -23.80
N GLU A 230 -27.31 22.09 -24.49
CA GLU A 230 -27.66 20.71 -24.16
C GLU A 230 -26.47 19.76 -24.38
N GLU A 231 -25.73 19.96 -25.46
CA GLU A 231 -24.53 19.19 -25.79
C GLU A 231 -23.39 19.43 -24.79
N THR A 232 -23.21 20.69 -24.37
CA THR A 232 -22.28 21.06 -23.29
C THR A 232 -22.67 20.36 -21.98
N LEU A 233 -23.94 20.44 -21.57
CA LEU A 233 -24.43 19.76 -20.36
C LEU A 233 -24.31 18.23 -20.44
N ARG A 234 -24.47 17.63 -21.63
CA ARG A 234 -24.26 16.20 -21.86
C ARG A 234 -22.79 15.81 -21.66
N SER A 235 -21.85 16.65 -22.11
CA SER A 235 -20.41 16.48 -21.85
C SER A 235 -20.10 16.56 -20.35
N GLU A 236 -20.56 17.61 -19.65
CA GLU A 236 -20.36 17.76 -18.20
C GLU A 236 -20.91 16.58 -17.41
N VAL A 237 -22.13 16.11 -17.70
CA VAL A 237 -22.73 14.91 -17.07
C VAL A 237 -21.93 13.65 -17.38
N SER A 238 -21.28 13.55 -18.54
CA SER A 238 -20.38 12.44 -18.86
C SER A 238 -19.10 12.46 -18.03
N HIS A 239 -18.50 13.65 -17.84
CA HIS A 239 -17.33 13.81 -16.98
C HIS A 239 -17.64 13.49 -15.51
N ILE A 240 -18.73 14.04 -14.96
CA ILE A 240 -19.18 13.76 -13.58
C ILE A 240 -19.42 12.25 -13.34
N ARG A 241 -19.88 11.51 -14.36
CA ARG A 241 -20.02 10.05 -14.27
C ARG A 241 -18.68 9.32 -14.23
N SER A 242 -17.68 9.79 -14.97
CA SER A 242 -16.31 9.25 -14.90
C SER A 242 -15.74 9.47 -13.51
N ASP A 243 -15.76 10.71 -13.03
CA ASP A 243 -15.25 11.09 -11.70
C ASP A 243 -15.91 10.28 -10.57
N LEU A 244 -17.21 9.94 -10.72
CA LEU A 244 -17.95 9.15 -9.73
C LEU A 244 -17.54 7.67 -9.72
N GLU A 245 -17.25 7.06 -10.87
CA GLU A 245 -16.71 5.71 -10.93
C GLU A 245 -15.24 5.67 -10.45
N ASP A 246 -14.43 6.69 -10.75
CA ASP A 246 -13.08 6.84 -10.19
C ASP A 246 -13.11 7.00 -8.66
N MET A 247 -13.99 7.86 -8.13
CA MET A 247 -14.20 8.01 -6.69
C MET A 247 -14.63 6.69 -6.03
N LYS A 248 -15.49 5.92 -6.69
CA LYS A 248 -15.98 4.61 -6.22
C LYS A 248 -14.86 3.55 -6.21
N THR A 249 -13.98 3.51 -7.20
CA THR A 249 -12.80 2.61 -7.16
C THR A 249 -11.82 3.01 -6.05
N ASN A 250 -11.60 4.31 -5.84
CA ASN A 250 -10.81 4.81 -4.71
C ASN A 250 -11.41 4.42 -3.35
N ILE A 251 -12.74 4.51 -3.18
CA ILE A 251 -13.45 4.06 -1.97
C ILE A 251 -13.27 2.56 -1.75
N LEU A 252 -13.33 1.74 -2.81
CA LEU A 252 -13.10 0.29 -2.71
C LEU A 252 -11.66 -0.02 -2.28
N SER A 253 -10.67 0.68 -2.84
CA SER A 253 -9.26 0.54 -2.43
C SER A 253 -9.05 0.91 -0.96
N LEU A 254 -9.54 2.08 -0.53
CA LEU A 254 -9.45 2.52 0.86
C LEU A 254 -10.16 1.56 1.84
N THR A 255 -11.26 0.93 1.41
CA THR A 255 -11.96 -0.09 2.20
C THR A 255 -11.12 -1.37 2.36
N ALA A 256 -10.38 -1.77 1.31
CA ALA A 256 -9.44 -2.89 1.38
C ALA A 256 -8.24 -2.58 2.30
N ASP A 257 -7.66 -1.38 2.17
CA ASP A 257 -6.55 -0.91 3.01
C ASP A 257 -6.97 -0.87 4.50
N GLN A 258 -8.17 -0.37 4.81
CA GLN A 258 -8.74 -0.43 6.17
C GLN A 258 -8.88 -1.86 6.69
N GLY A 259 -9.17 -2.83 5.81
CA GLY A 259 -9.17 -4.25 6.12
C GLY A 259 -7.78 -4.77 6.52
N ASP A 260 -6.75 -4.47 5.73
CA ASP A 260 -5.35 -4.84 6.01
C ASP A 260 -4.85 -4.21 7.33
N PHE A 261 -5.04 -2.90 7.51
CA PHE A 261 -4.66 -2.22 8.75
C PHE A 261 -5.34 -2.82 9.98
N ARG A 262 -6.62 -3.21 9.87
CA ARG A 262 -7.35 -3.90 10.95
C ARG A 262 -6.80 -5.31 11.22
N GLY A 263 -6.36 -6.03 10.19
CA GLY A 263 -5.65 -7.31 10.34
C GLY A 263 -4.35 -7.12 11.11
N ARG A 264 -3.49 -6.20 10.65
CA ARG A 264 -2.20 -5.90 11.27
C ARG A 264 -2.30 -5.39 12.72
N LEU A 265 -3.35 -4.63 13.04
CA LEU A 265 -3.66 -4.26 14.43
C LEU A 265 -3.96 -5.47 15.30
N LYS A 266 -4.75 -6.43 14.79
CA LYS A 266 -5.06 -7.66 15.51
C LYS A 266 -3.80 -8.52 15.72
N ASP A 267 -2.98 -8.69 14.69
CA ASP A 267 -1.71 -9.45 14.80
C ASP A 267 -0.76 -8.83 15.84
N HIS A 268 -0.75 -7.50 15.94
CA HIS A 268 0.00 -6.77 16.95
C HIS A 268 -0.56 -6.98 18.36
N ASP A 269 -1.89 -6.93 18.55
CA ASP A 269 -2.54 -7.20 19.84
C ASP A 269 -2.32 -8.65 20.30
N ASP A 270 -2.43 -9.63 19.39
CA ASP A 270 -2.11 -11.03 19.66
C ASP A 270 -0.63 -11.20 20.05
N GLY A 271 0.27 -10.46 19.39
CA GLY A 271 1.70 -10.36 19.75
C GLY A 271 1.97 -9.76 21.13
N GLN A 272 1.26 -8.69 21.50
CA GLN A 272 1.34 -8.07 22.84
C GLN A 272 0.84 -9.03 23.93
N SER A 273 -0.26 -9.74 23.68
CA SER A 273 -0.81 -10.76 24.59
C SER A 273 0.21 -11.88 24.87
N ASN A 274 0.88 -12.38 23.82
CA ASN A 274 1.93 -13.39 23.94
C ASN A 274 3.14 -12.87 24.75
N LEU A 275 3.59 -11.63 24.48
CA LEU A 275 4.68 -10.99 25.23
C LEU A 275 4.34 -10.82 26.72
N ALA A 276 3.11 -10.41 27.05
CA ALA A 276 2.64 -10.34 28.43
C ALA A 276 2.66 -11.72 29.12
N GLY A 277 2.31 -12.79 28.40
CA GLY A 277 2.45 -14.17 28.86
C GLY A 277 3.90 -14.56 29.17
N HIS A 278 4.86 -14.17 28.32
CA HIS A 278 6.29 -14.39 28.57
C HIS A 278 6.82 -13.59 29.77
N ILE A 279 6.43 -12.32 29.91
CA ILE A 279 6.81 -11.49 31.07
C ILE A 279 6.28 -12.12 32.37
N THR A 280 5.05 -12.63 32.36
CA THR A 280 4.45 -13.30 33.53
C THR A 280 5.25 -14.54 33.92
N LYS A 281 5.60 -15.42 32.95
CA LYS A 281 6.43 -16.61 33.19
C LYS A 281 7.83 -16.26 33.72
N LEU A 282 8.46 -15.23 33.17
CA LEU A 282 9.77 -14.78 33.64
C LEU A 282 9.69 -14.24 35.08
N SER A 283 8.63 -13.50 35.41
CA SER A 283 8.40 -13.01 36.77
C SER A 283 8.22 -14.16 37.78
N THR A 284 7.50 -15.23 37.43
CA THR A 284 7.35 -16.40 38.33
C THR A 284 8.68 -17.12 38.53
N THR A 285 9.45 -17.36 37.46
CA THR A 285 10.78 -18.01 37.59
C THR A 285 11.78 -17.18 38.39
N ILE A 286 11.74 -15.83 38.29
CA ILE A 286 12.56 -14.96 39.14
C ILE A 286 12.17 -15.09 40.62
N GLN A 287 10.88 -15.15 40.94
CA GLN A 287 10.40 -15.35 42.32
C GLN A 287 10.81 -16.73 42.87
N GLU A 288 10.74 -17.78 42.07
CA GLU A 288 11.19 -19.13 42.41
C GLU A 288 12.70 -19.16 42.72
N MET A 289 13.54 -18.63 41.82
CA MET A 289 14.99 -18.52 42.02
C MET A 289 15.36 -17.68 43.26
N MET A 290 14.64 -16.59 43.52
CA MET A 290 14.86 -15.77 44.73
C MET A 290 14.55 -16.54 46.02
N SER A 291 13.51 -17.36 46.01
CA SER A 291 13.13 -18.23 47.13
C SER A 291 14.21 -19.31 47.38
N GLU A 292 14.63 -20.00 46.31
CA GLU A 292 15.69 -21.01 46.37
C GLU A 292 17.02 -20.43 46.87
N TYR A 293 17.42 -19.26 46.36
CA TYR A 293 18.62 -18.55 46.84
C TYR A 293 18.52 -18.16 48.33
N GLY A 294 17.35 -17.71 48.79
CA GLY A 294 17.11 -17.41 50.20
C GLY A 294 17.26 -18.64 51.11
N ASN A 295 16.75 -19.79 50.68
CA ASN A 295 16.88 -21.07 51.39
C ASN A 295 18.34 -21.52 51.44
N LEU A 296 19.02 -21.57 50.29
CA LEU A 296 20.41 -22.02 50.18
C LEU A 296 21.37 -21.15 51.01
N ARG A 297 21.16 -19.83 51.02
CA ARG A 297 21.92 -18.89 51.86
C ARG A 297 21.69 -19.14 53.35
N SER A 298 20.47 -19.45 53.76
CA SER A 298 20.12 -19.75 55.16
C SER A 298 20.75 -21.07 55.63
N GLU A 299 20.75 -22.08 54.76
CA GLU A 299 21.42 -23.35 55.00
C GLU A 299 22.95 -23.18 55.15
N GLN A 300 23.59 -22.44 54.23
CA GLN A 300 25.02 -22.12 54.31
C GLN A 300 25.36 -21.38 55.61
N GLN A 301 24.58 -20.37 55.99
CA GLN A 301 24.81 -19.61 57.22
C GLN A 301 24.71 -20.50 58.47
N THR A 302 23.79 -21.46 58.48
CA THR A 302 23.61 -22.45 59.56
C THR A 302 24.82 -23.38 59.64
N LYS A 303 25.27 -23.94 58.51
CA LYS A 303 26.46 -24.81 58.42
C LYS A 303 27.75 -24.09 58.85
N LEU A 304 27.93 -22.82 58.46
CA LEU A 304 29.04 -21.97 58.90
C LEU A 304 29.00 -21.65 60.40
N GLY A 305 27.82 -21.56 61.00
CA GLY A 305 27.64 -21.41 62.45
C GLY A 305 28.03 -22.67 63.22
N ALA A 306 27.59 -23.84 62.74
CA ALA A 306 27.91 -25.14 63.35
C ALA A 306 29.41 -25.47 63.29
N ALA A 307 30.06 -25.21 62.15
CA ALA A 307 31.47 -25.52 61.88
C ALA A 307 32.50 -24.74 62.72
N ARG A 308 32.08 -23.84 63.63
CA ARG A 308 32.97 -22.93 64.38
C ARG A 308 32.99 -23.17 65.89
N LYS A 309 32.41 -24.27 66.39
CA LYS A 309 32.48 -24.69 67.80
C LYS A 309 33.91 -25.21 68.13
N VAL A 310 34.80 -24.33 68.54
CA VAL A 310 36.14 -24.70 69.07
C VAL A 310 36.10 -24.69 70.59
N VAL A 311 36.53 -25.79 71.23
CA VAL A 311 36.63 -25.91 72.69
C VAL A 311 37.96 -26.56 73.04
N ALA A 312 38.77 -25.92 73.87
CA ALA A 312 40.06 -26.44 74.31
C ALA A 312 40.53 -25.78 75.60
N PHE A 313 41.06 -26.55 76.53
CA PHE A 313 41.67 -26.03 77.75
C PHE A 313 42.98 -26.74 78.12
N TYR A 314 43.84 -26.03 78.83
CA TYR A 314 45.06 -26.56 79.44
C TYR A 314 45.29 -25.81 80.75
N VAL A 315 45.36 -26.56 81.84
CA VAL A 315 45.54 -26.05 83.20
C VAL A 315 46.60 -26.84 83.96
N ARG A 316 47.23 -26.16 84.91
CA ARG A 316 48.28 -26.72 85.78
C ARG A 316 48.20 -26.11 87.19
N ILE A 317 48.91 -26.70 88.14
CA ILE A 317 49.03 -26.17 89.50
C ILE A 317 50.23 -25.21 89.58
N SER A 318 50.08 -24.04 90.20
CA SER A 318 51.17 -23.06 90.31
C SER A 318 52.34 -23.54 91.19
N ALA A 319 52.02 -24.12 92.35
CA ALA A 319 52.99 -24.54 93.36
C ALA A 319 53.77 -25.79 92.92
N ASP A 320 55.11 -25.77 93.07
CA ASP A 320 55.98 -26.92 92.77
C ASP A 320 55.67 -28.17 93.61
N THR A 321 55.11 -27.99 94.82
CA THR A 321 54.59 -29.07 95.65
C THR A 321 53.34 -28.58 96.36
N THR A 322 52.26 -29.37 96.34
CA THR A 322 50.99 -29.06 97.01
C THR A 322 50.41 -30.28 97.69
N THR A 323 49.52 -30.07 98.67
CA THR A 323 48.85 -31.13 99.43
C THR A 323 47.40 -31.26 98.99
N LEU A 324 47.07 -32.38 98.35
CA LEU A 324 45.70 -32.75 98.02
C LEU A 324 44.92 -33.15 99.27
N VAL A 325 43.69 -32.65 99.38
CA VAL A 325 42.75 -33.06 100.43
C VAL A 325 42.35 -34.53 100.23
N ALA A 326 42.16 -35.27 101.33
CA ALA A 326 41.63 -36.63 101.32
C ALA A 326 40.30 -36.69 100.54
N ARG A 327 40.20 -37.56 99.53
CA ARG A 327 39.04 -37.64 98.63
C ARG A 327 38.61 -36.31 97.97
N GLY A 328 39.48 -35.29 97.93
CA GLY A 328 39.20 -33.98 97.35
C GLY A 328 39.33 -33.92 95.83
N ASN A 329 38.63 -32.98 95.20
CA ASN A 329 38.87 -32.60 93.81
C ASN A 329 40.19 -31.84 93.70
N LEU A 330 40.86 -31.90 92.54
CA LEU A 330 42.04 -31.09 92.28
C LEU A 330 41.62 -29.78 91.62
N ILE A 331 42.10 -28.68 92.17
CA ILE A 331 41.95 -27.34 91.60
C ILE A 331 43.28 -27.00 90.92
N TYR A 332 43.22 -26.67 89.64
CA TYR A 332 44.37 -26.22 88.86
C TYR A 332 44.21 -24.71 88.68
N ASP A 333 44.98 -23.95 89.45
CA ASP A 333 44.83 -22.51 89.60
C ASP A 333 45.44 -21.71 88.43
N VAL A 334 46.34 -22.32 87.65
CA VAL A 334 46.91 -21.70 86.45
C VAL A 334 46.17 -22.17 85.21
N ILE A 335 45.35 -21.28 84.65
CA ILE A 335 44.74 -21.43 83.33
C ILE A 335 45.72 -20.94 82.26
N VAL A 336 46.12 -21.83 81.35
CA VAL A 336 46.95 -21.48 80.17
C VAL A 336 46.07 -21.28 78.94
N THR A 337 45.06 -22.14 78.77
CA THR A 337 44.06 -22.07 77.69
C THR A 337 42.69 -22.41 78.27
N ASN A 338 41.62 -21.72 77.83
CA ASN A 338 40.23 -22.05 78.16
C ASN A 338 39.26 -21.58 77.06
N ILE A 339 39.51 -21.96 75.81
CA ILE A 339 38.65 -21.60 74.67
C ILE A 339 37.30 -22.31 74.83
N GLY A 340 36.22 -21.53 74.83
CA GLY A 340 34.87 -22.01 75.10
C GLY A 340 34.48 -22.00 76.59
N ASP A 341 35.33 -21.45 77.47
CA ASP A 341 35.08 -21.18 78.89
C ASP A 341 34.56 -22.38 79.70
N GLY A 342 34.94 -23.60 79.29
CA GLY A 342 34.47 -24.84 79.91
C GLY A 342 35.13 -25.15 81.26
N TYR A 343 36.38 -24.73 81.49
CA TYR A 343 37.09 -24.97 82.75
C TYR A 343 36.82 -23.88 83.80
N ASP A 344 36.48 -24.31 85.01
CA ASP A 344 36.29 -23.46 86.19
C ASP A 344 37.37 -23.73 87.25
N SER A 345 38.25 -22.75 87.46
CA SER A 345 39.35 -22.81 88.45
C SER A 345 38.90 -22.62 89.90
N SER A 346 37.63 -22.33 90.18
CA SER A 346 37.09 -22.32 91.55
C SER A 346 36.68 -23.72 92.03
N THR A 347 36.25 -24.60 91.11
CA THR A 347 35.78 -25.96 91.42
C THR A 347 36.72 -27.07 90.95
N GLY A 348 37.63 -26.76 90.01
CA GLY A 348 38.53 -27.73 89.39
C GLY A 348 37.92 -28.52 88.23
N GLN A 349 36.73 -28.12 87.75
CA GLN A 349 35.90 -28.92 86.83
C GLN A 349 35.91 -28.33 85.42
N PHE A 350 35.92 -29.21 84.41
CA PHE A 350 35.56 -28.86 83.04
C PHE A 350 34.09 -29.23 82.80
N THR A 351 33.28 -28.26 82.39
CA THR A 351 31.90 -28.44 81.92
C THR A 351 31.89 -28.40 80.41
N ALA A 352 31.32 -29.41 79.74
CA ALA A 352 31.22 -29.42 78.28
C ALA A 352 30.26 -28.30 77.80
N PRO A 353 30.72 -27.28 77.05
CA PRO A 353 29.85 -26.20 76.58
C PRO A 353 28.96 -26.62 75.40
N VAL A 354 29.34 -27.68 74.68
CA VAL A 354 28.58 -28.29 73.58
C VAL A 354 28.67 -29.81 73.69
N SER A 355 27.64 -30.52 73.21
CA SER A 355 27.70 -31.99 73.10
C SER A 355 28.70 -32.40 72.01
N GLY A 356 29.43 -33.50 72.23
CA GLY A 356 30.37 -34.03 71.24
C GLY A 356 31.47 -34.93 71.82
N MET A 357 32.41 -35.30 70.96
CA MET A 357 33.56 -36.14 71.30
C MET A 357 34.74 -35.28 71.79
N TYR A 358 35.21 -35.55 73.01
CA TYR A 358 36.33 -34.84 73.64
C TYR A 358 37.52 -35.78 73.90
N VAL A 359 38.73 -35.22 73.83
CA VAL A 359 39.96 -35.82 74.38
C VAL A 359 40.28 -35.13 75.71
N PHE A 360 40.74 -35.90 76.69
CA PHE A 360 41.36 -35.40 77.92
C PHE A 360 42.71 -36.07 78.17
N LEU A 361 43.68 -35.28 78.63
CA LEU A 361 44.98 -35.75 79.11
C LEU A 361 45.19 -35.26 80.54
N VAL A 362 45.54 -36.17 81.44
CA VAL A 362 45.87 -35.87 82.84
C VAL A 362 47.26 -36.42 83.14
N ASN A 363 48.16 -35.55 83.60
CA ASN A 363 49.45 -35.94 84.15
C ASN A 363 49.42 -35.81 85.66
N CYS A 364 49.98 -36.79 86.38
CA CYS A 364 50.11 -36.77 87.82
C CYS A 364 51.46 -37.30 88.31
N MET A 365 52.05 -36.58 89.27
CA MET A 365 53.35 -36.91 89.85
C MET A 365 53.29 -36.79 91.38
N ALA A 366 53.65 -37.86 92.08
CA ALA A 366 53.74 -37.88 93.54
C ALA A 366 54.98 -37.09 94.04
N ALA A 367 54.87 -36.49 95.23
CA ALA A 367 56.04 -35.93 95.92
C ALA A 367 56.91 -37.03 96.54
N ASP A 368 58.08 -36.64 97.10
CA ASP A 368 59.08 -37.55 97.69
C ASP A 368 58.48 -38.67 98.57
N SER A 369 58.83 -39.93 98.28
CA SER A 369 58.42 -41.12 99.07
C SER A 369 56.90 -41.38 99.17
N LEU A 370 56.11 -40.92 98.20
CA LEU A 370 54.66 -41.09 98.20
C LEU A 370 54.12 -41.88 96.99
N TYR A 371 53.02 -42.57 97.24
CA TYR A 371 52.11 -43.13 96.24
C TYR A 371 50.90 -42.20 96.06
N GLN A 372 50.64 -41.74 94.84
CA GLN A 372 49.47 -40.98 94.43
C GLN A 372 48.62 -41.77 93.45
N GLU A 373 47.31 -41.75 93.66
CA GLU A 373 46.30 -42.29 92.76
C GLU A 373 45.26 -41.19 92.48
N LEU A 374 45.14 -40.79 91.21
CA LEU A 374 44.11 -39.86 90.76
C LEU A 374 43.09 -40.58 89.90
N MET A 375 41.83 -40.22 90.11
CA MET A 375 40.72 -40.70 89.29
C MET A 375 40.11 -39.54 88.53
N ILE A 376 39.85 -39.79 87.25
CA ILE A 376 39.08 -38.91 86.38
C ILE A 376 37.61 -39.27 86.58
N ILE A 377 36.82 -38.28 87.00
CA ILE A 377 35.43 -38.41 87.38
C ILE A 377 34.58 -37.66 86.35
N LEU A 378 33.59 -38.33 85.77
CA LEU A 378 32.56 -37.77 84.89
C LEU A 378 31.20 -37.86 85.63
N ASP A 379 30.61 -36.72 85.95
CA ASP A 379 29.34 -36.59 86.70
C ASP A 379 29.22 -37.54 87.93
N GLY A 380 30.33 -37.69 88.66
CA GLY A 380 30.44 -38.52 89.86
C GLY A 380 30.88 -39.97 89.61
N GLN A 381 30.86 -40.46 88.37
CA GLN A 381 31.35 -41.78 87.99
C GLN A 381 32.84 -41.76 87.64
N ARG A 382 33.61 -42.75 88.12
CA ARG A 382 35.01 -42.92 87.71
C ARG A 382 35.07 -43.47 86.29
N VAL A 383 35.75 -42.76 85.39
CA VAL A 383 35.93 -43.17 83.98
C VAL A 383 37.37 -43.53 83.61
N ALA A 384 38.36 -42.94 84.27
CA ALA A 384 39.78 -43.23 84.05
C ALA A 384 40.60 -42.84 85.30
N GLY A 385 41.92 -42.96 85.23
CA GLY A 385 42.83 -42.55 86.31
C GLY A 385 44.31 -42.61 85.91
N CYS A 386 45.16 -42.03 86.75
CA CYS A 386 46.61 -42.18 86.68
C CYS A 386 47.19 -42.45 88.08
N VAL A 387 48.30 -43.16 88.11
CA VAL A 387 49.04 -43.48 89.33
C VAL A 387 50.48 -43.02 89.13
N SER A 388 51.07 -42.45 90.18
CA SER A 388 52.50 -42.18 90.27
C SER A 388 52.99 -42.63 91.64
N HIS A 389 54.11 -43.34 91.67
CA HIS A 389 54.75 -43.80 92.88
C HIS A 389 56.21 -43.37 92.88
N ARG A 390 56.56 -42.47 93.79
CA ARG A 390 57.94 -42.04 94.02
C ARG A 390 58.56 -42.91 95.12
N PRO A 391 59.36 -43.95 94.81
CA PRO A 391 59.98 -44.80 95.82
C PRO A 391 61.01 -44.04 96.67
N ALA A 392 61.43 -44.63 97.78
CA ALA A 392 62.46 -44.08 98.67
C ALA A 392 63.84 -43.89 97.99
N THR A 393 64.08 -44.53 96.85
CA THR A 393 65.25 -44.29 95.97
C THR A 393 65.20 -42.93 95.25
N LYS A 394 64.12 -42.17 95.40
CA LYS A 394 63.86 -40.82 94.85
C LYS A 394 63.76 -40.71 93.34
N GLU A 395 63.66 -41.84 92.64
CA GLU A 395 63.32 -41.90 91.21
C GLU A 395 62.04 -41.11 90.91
N TRP A 396 62.03 -40.39 89.79
CA TRP A 396 60.89 -39.59 89.36
C TRP A 396 59.95 -40.45 88.50
N ASP A 397 58.67 -40.48 88.86
CA ASP A 397 57.63 -41.24 88.17
C ASP A 397 56.46 -40.33 87.79
N LEU A 398 56.01 -40.42 86.53
CA LEU A 398 54.93 -39.60 85.97
C LEU A 398 53.82 -40.52 85.44
N GLY A 399 52.68 -40.49 86.10
CA GLY A 399 51.48 -41.15 85.62
C GLY A 399 50.74 -40.27 84.61
N THR A 400 50.48 -40.81 83.42
CA THR A 400 49.63 -40.15 82.41
C THR A 400 48.35 -40.97 82.19
N SER A 401 47.22 -40.29 82.11
CA SER A 401 45.95 -40.84 81.64
C SER A 401 45.52 -40.10 80.38
N PHE A 402 45.04 -40.85 79.38
CA PHE A 402 44.47 -40.34 78.14
C PHE A 402 43.07 -40.93 77.98
N LEU A 403 42.07 -40.09 77.75
CA LEU A 403 40.67 -40.49 77.63
C LEU A 403 40.04 -39.80 76.42
N THR A 404 39.43 -40.59 75.54
CA THR A 404 38.48 -40.10 74.54
C THR A 404 37.07 -40.46 74.99
N VAL A 405 36.17 -39.48 75.13
CA VAL A 405 34.83 -39.68 75.70
C VAL A 405 33.81 -38.73 75.05
N HIS A 406 32.59 -39.21 74.84
CA HIS A 406 31.47 -38.34 74.48
C HIS A 406 30.95 -37.63 75.73
N LEU A 407 30.72 -36.32 75.64
CA LEU A 407 30.07 -35.54 76.67
C LEU A 407 28.86 -34.84 76.06
N ASN A 408 27.72 -34.89 76.74
CA ASN A 408 26.61 -33.98 76.45
C ASN A 408 26.90 -32.59 77.04
N ALA A 409 26.34 -31.54 76.44
CA ALA A 409 26.43 -30.18 76.98
C ALA A 409 25.97 -30.14 78.46
N GLY A 410 26.76 -29.51 79.31
CA GLY A 410 26.53 -29.41 80.75
C GLY A 410 27.09 -30.57 81.60
N GLN A 411 27.55 -31.67 80.98
CA GLN A 411 28.25 -32.73 81.72
C GLN A 411 29.63 -32.28 82.20
N ARG A 412 30.05 -32.77 83.37
CA ARG A 412 31.27 -32.28 84.05
C ARG A 412 32.29 -33.37 84.29
N ILE A 413 33.54 -33.07 83.97
CA ILE A 413 34.68 -33.95 84.16
C ILE A 413 35.81 -33.25 84.93
N TRP A 414 36.40 -33.96 85.90
CA TRP A 414 37.44 -33.43 86.77
C TRP A 414 38.34 -34.53 87.32
N THR A 415 39.46 -34.14 87.92
CA THR A 415 40.37 -35.08 88.59
C THR A 415 40.20 -35.04 90.11
N LYS A 416 40.32 -36.20 90.75
CA LYS A 416 40.04 -36.39 92.18
C LYS A 416 41.11 -37.24 92.84
N ASN A 417 41.59 -36.82 94.01
CA ASN A 417 42.45 -37.64 94.85
C ASN A 417 41.66 -38.88 95.28
N TRP A 418 42.11 -40.08 94.89
CA TRP A 418 41.44 -41.31 95.31
C TRP A 418 41.87 -41.79 96.68
N SER A 419 42.94 -41.23 97.25
CA SER A 419 43.40 -41.65 98.56
C SER A 419 42.42 -41.23 99.68
N PRO A 420 42.17 -42.09 100.68
CA PRO A 420 41.44 -41.72 101.89
C PRO A 420 42.24 -40.79 102.82
N SER A 421 43.51 -40.52 102.53
CA SER A 421 44.34 -39.54 103.24
C SER A 421 44.75 -38.38 102.33
N ALA A 422 45.22 -37.30 102.95
CA ALA A 422 45.86 -36.20 102.23
C ALA A 422 47.18 -36.68 101.60
N LYS A 423 47.54 -36.11 100.46
CA LYS A 423 48.72 -36.54 99.67
C LYS A 423 49.48 -35.36 99.11
N GLN A 424 50.80 -35.36 99.23
CA GLN A 424 51.63 -34.38 98.55
C GLN A 424 51.94 -34.82 97.11
N ILE A 425 51.78 -33.89 96.19
CA ILE A 425 52.04 -34.07 94.76
C ILE A 425 53.00 -32.98 94.27
N ARG A 426 53.62 -33.22 93.11
CA ARG A 426 54.44 -32.23 92.40
C ARG A 426 53.55 -31.46 91.44
N GLY A 427 53.35 -30.17 91.70
CA GLY A 427 52.61 -29.29 90.78
C GLY A 427 53.53 -28.73 89.69
N GLY A 428 53.47 -27.44 89.42
CA GLY A 428 54.20 -26.83 88.31
C GLY A 428 53.75 -27.44 86.97
N ASP A 429 54.69 -27.91 86.16
CA ASP A 429 54.40 -28.52 84.85
C ASP A 429 54.13 -30.04 84.92
N TRP A 430 54.17 -30.62 86.12
CA TRP A 430 54.07 -32.07 86.34
C TRP A 430 52.66 -32.55 86.73
N GLN A 431 51.85 -31.66 87.30
CA GLN A 431 50.43 -31.91 87.55
C GLN A 431 49.58 -31.06 86.62
N THR A 432 49.11 -31.67 85.52
CA THR A 432 48.37 -30.97 84.48
C THR A 432 47.06 -31.68 84.13
N PHE A 433 46.11 -30.90 83.61
CA PHE A 433 44.87 -31.38 83.02
C PHE A 433 44.62 -30.57 81.75
N SER A 434 44.35 -31.26 80.65
CA SER A 434 43.96 -30.63 79.39
C SER A 434 42.86 -31.42 78.72
N GLY A 435 42.19 -30.78 77.77
CA GLY A 435 41.28 -31.44 76.88
C GLY A 435 40.79 -30.53 75.77
N PHE A 436 40.26 -31.12 74.71
CA PHE A 436 39.72 -30.41 73.56
C PHE A 436 38.63 -31.23 72.87
N LEU A 437 37.73 -30.51 72.19
CA LEU A 437 36.69 -31.09 71.34
C LEU A 437 37.29 -31.57 70.02
N ILE A 438 37.05 -32.83 69.67
CA ILE A 438 37.38 -33.41 68.36
C ILE A 438 36.31 -33.04 67.33
N SER A 439 35.05 -33.20 67.71
CA SER A 439 33.87 -32.98 66.88
C SER A 439 32.68 -32.70 67.78
N ALA A 440 31.97 -31.60 67.53
CA ALA A 440 30.65 -31.37 68.11
C ALA A 440 29.64 -32.34 67.50
N ASP A 441 28.59 -32.66 68.25
CA ASP A 441 27.37 -33.20 67.65
C ASP A 441 26.72 -32.11 66.77
N GLU A 442 26.02 -32.54 65.70
CA GLU A 442 25.36 -31.68 64.70
C GLU A 442 24.22 -30.84 65.31
#